data_AF-A0A6I9PS40-F1
#
_entry.id   AF-A0A6I9PS40-F1
#
_cell.length_a   1.000
_cell.length_b   1.000
_cell.length_c   1.000
_cell.angle_alpha   90.00
_cell.angle_beta   90.00
_cell.angle_gamma   90.00
#
_symmetry.space_group_name_H-M   'P 1'
#
loop_
_entity.id
_entity.type
_entity.pdbx_description
1 polymer ?
#
loop_
_entity_poly.entity_id
_entity_poly.type
_entity_poly.pdbx_seq_one_letter_code
_entity_poly.pdbx_strand_id
1 'polypeptide(L)'
;MSGSPEYYLNTTSVKAMQDVVVVTLPPRNYTSGSHSKFNDTINDYVAGYHDGALLFGKVLRETMLGQRVDRIYDVPLSDNPFGNTSFYGMGGHYVIDEYGDRDVNFSMIYTSTETGMYETLLLFDTSRNKTIVIDQNPTLLWHGRLPNDKPKTPDALCGSDAVNSL
;
A
#
# COMPACT_ATOMS: atom_id res chain seq x y z
N MET A 1 8.84 2.03 10.11
CA MET A 1 8.70 2.40 8.69
C MET A 1 7.64 3.47 8.60
N SER A 2 8.00 4.69 8.22
CA SER A 2 7.05 5.80 8.11
C SER A 2 6.19 5.59 6.86
N GLY A 3 4.86 5.50 7.01
CA GLY A 3 3.91 5.41 5.89
C GLY A 3 3.71 6.73 5.15
N SER A 4 4.76 7.54 5.04
CA SER A 4 4.73 8.86 4.43
C SER A 4 4.83 8.73 2.90
N PRO A 5 4.06 9.49 2.11
CA PRO A 5 4.11 9.48 0.65
C PRO A 5 5.36 10.18 0.08
N GLU A 6 6.46 10.24 0.82
CA GLU A 6 7.65 11.04 0.48
C GLU A 6 8.25 10.68 -0.88
N TYR A 7 8.19 9.40 -1.26
CA TYR A 7 8.65 8.93 -2.57
C TYR A 7 7.93 9.58 -3.76
N TYR A 8 6.70 10.06 -3.56
CA TYR A 8 5.91 10.73 -4.59
C TYR A 8 6.06 12.25 -4.57
N LEU A 9 6.59 12.82 -3.48
CA LEU A 9 6.79 14.27 -3.31
C LEU A 9 8.21 14.68 -3.66
N ASN A 10 9.20 13.92 -3.16
CA ASN A 10 10.60 14.03 -3.52
C ASN A 10 11.05 12.72 -4.16
N THR A 11 10.97 12.69 -5.48
CA THR A 11 11.31 11.50 -6.26
C THR A 11 12.82 11.26 -6.34
N THR A 12 13.67 12.16 -5.82
CA THR A 12 15.13 11.96 -5.87
C THR A 12 15.51 10.79 -4.96
N SER A 13 16.11 9.74 -5.54
CA SER A 13 16.53 8.58 -4.78
C SER A 13 17.76 8.87 -3.93
N VAL A 14 17.86 8.19 -2.78
CA VAL A 14 19.11 8.13 -2.00
C VAL A 14 19.92 6.93 -2.46
N LYS A 15 21.26 7.00 -2.31
CA LYS A 15 22.18 5.94 -2.77
C LYS A 15 21.81 4.54 -2.27
N ALA A 16 21.27 4.43 -1.04
CA ALA A 16 20.86 3.15 -0.46
C ALA A 16 19.64 2.50 -1.16
N MET A 17 18.91 3.24 -1.98
CA MET A 17 17.66 2.81 -2.64
C MET A 17 17.83 2.50 -4.14
N GLN A 18 19.06 2.63 -4.67
CA GLN A 18 19.35 2.41 -6.09
C GLN A 18 19.14 0.96 -6.52
N ASP A 19 19.35 0.02 -5.59
CA ASP A 19 19.31 -1.43 -5.83
C ASP A 19 18.08 -2.04 -5.12
N VAL A 20 17.06 -1.24 -4.88
CA VAL A 20 15.88 -1.64 -4.11
C VAL A 20 14.63 -1.40 -4.94
N VAL A 21 13.74 -2.38 -4.90
CA VAL A 21 12.36 -2.23 -5.38
C VAL A 21 11.47 -2.10 -4.14
N VAL A 22 10.59 -1.10 -4.13
CA VAL A 22 9.72 -0.80 -2.98
C VAL A 22 8.28 -1.04 -3.37
N VAL A 23 7.55 -1.76 -2.53
CA VAL A 23 6.09 -1.83 -2.61
C VAL A 23 5.51 -0.81 -1.66
N THR A 24 4.67 0.09 -2.17
CA THR A 24 4.10 1.20 -1.40
C THR A 24 2.63 1.42 -1.75
N LEU A 25 1.92 2.10 -0.86
CA LEU A 25 0.56 2.59 -1.08
C LEU A 25 0.58 3.73 -2.11
N PRO A 26 -0.52 3.91 -2.87
CA PRO A 26 -0.57 4.94 -3.90
C PRO A 26 -0.59 6.33 -3.26
N PRO A 27 -0.14 7.38 -3.97
CA PRO A 27 -0.20 8.73 -3.45
C PRO A 27 -1.66 9.11 -3.19
N ARG A 28 -1.92 9.67 -2.00
CA ARG A 28 -3.25 10.16 -1.64
C ARG A 28 -3.30 11.67 -1.62
N ASN A 29 -4.38 12.20 -2.19
CA ASN A 29 -4.76 13.57 -1.97
C ASN A 29 -5.65 13.61 -0.73
N TYR A 30 -5.04 13.80 0.44
CA TYR A 30 -5.80 14.05 1.66
C TYR A 30 -6.61 15.32 1.48
N THR A 31 -7.91 15.25 1.70
CA THR A 31 -8.75 16.43 1.75
C THR A 31 -8.52 17.12 3.10
N SER A 32 -7.43 17.88 3.21
CA SER A 32 -7.15 18.67 4.40
C SER A 32 -8.18 19.79 4.51
N GLY A 33 -9.09 19.68 5.48
CA GLY A 33 -9.89 20.82 5.90
C GLY A 33 -8.98 21.88 6.52
N SER A 34 -8.65 22.91 5.74
CA SER A 34 -8.01 24.17 6.17
C SER A 34 -6.56 24.09 6.66
N HIS A 35 -5.80 25.11 6.25
CA HIS A 35 -4.42 25.47 6.58
C HIS A 35 -4.03 25.25 8.06
N SER A 36 -3.62 24.04 8.42
CA SER A 36 -3.06 23.77 9.74
C SER A 36 -1.75 22.98 9.63
N LYS A 37 -0.83 23.23 10.56
CA LYS A 37 0.50 22.61 10.67
C LYS A 37 0.48 21.07 10.86
N PHE A 38 -0.70 20.44 10.76
CA PHE A 38 -0.92 19.00 10.88
C PHE A 38 -0.65 18.21 9.59
N ASN A 39 -0.49 18.88 8.44
CA ASN A 39 -0.28 18.19 7.17
C ASN A 39 0.95 17.27 7.16
N ASP A 40 2.02 17.60 7.89
CA ASP A 40 3.25 16.78 7.91
C ASP A 40 3.14 15.51 8.78
N THR A 41 2.07 15.36 9.57
CA THR A 41 1.84 14.19 10.46
C THR A 41 0.73 13.27 10.00
N ILE A 42 -0.07 13.68 9.00
CA ILE A 42 -1.13 12.84 8.44
C ILE A 42 -0.50 11.88 7.44
N ASN A 43 -0.45 10.62 7.82
CA ASN A 43 -0.04 9.52 6.95
C ASN A 43 -1.19 8.51 6.79
N ASP A 44 -0.95 7.48 5.98
CA ASP A 44 -1.95 6.48 5.62
C ASP A 44 -2.52 5.74 6.84
N TYR A 45 -1.73 5.59 7.91
CA TYR A 45 -2.17 4.99 9.17
C TYR A 45 -3.11 5.91 9.94
N VAL A 46 -2.74 7.19 10.11
CA VAL A 46 -3.56 8.19 10.82
C VAL A 46 -4.92 8.34 10.13
N ALA A 47 -4.90 8.49 8.80
CA ALA A 47 -6.12 8.57 8.01
C ALA A 47 -6.94 7.28 8.12
N GLY A 48 -6.30 6.10 8.05
CA GLY A 48 -6.96 4.82 8.19
C GLY A 48 -7.68 4.64 9.53
N TYR A 49 -7.04 5.01 10.65
CA TYR A 49 -7.67 4.94 11.98
C TYR A 49 -8.84 5.92 12.13
N HIS A 50 -8.67 7.16 11.67
CA HIS A 50 -9.74 8.16 11.66
C HIS A 50 -10.95 7.66 10.87
N ASP A 51 -10.72 7.22 9.64
CA ASP A 51 -11.76 6.79 8.71
C ASP A 51 -12.43 5.48 9.18
N GLY A 52 -11.67 4.59 9.81
CA GLY A 52 -12.21 3.38 10.45
C GLY A 52 -13.15 3.69 11.62
N ALA A 53 -12.84 4.70 12.43
CA ALA A 53 -13.74 5.15 13.51
C ALA A 53 -15.07 5.73 12.97
N LEU A 54 -15.01 6.45 11.84
CA LEU A 54 -16.22 6.94 11.16
C LEU A 54 -17.08 5.79 10.61
N LEU A 55 -16.46 4.79 9.98
CA LEU A 55 -17.14 3.59 9.53
C LEU A 55 -17.79 2.85 10.71
N PHE A 56 -17.07 2.71 11.82
CA PHE A 56 -17.60 2.12 13.05
C PHE A 56 -18.86 2.84 13.55
N GLY A 57 -18.81 4.17 13.67
CA GLY A 57 -19.95 4.97 14.10
C GLY A 57 -21.16 4.85 13.16
N LYS A 58 -20.91 4.79 11.84
CA LYS A 58 -21.96 4.58 10.83
C LYS A 58 -22.64 3.22 11.02
N VAL A 59 -21.86 2.14 11.11
CA VAL A 59 -22.38 0.77 11.28
C VAL A 59 -23.16 0.65 12.60
N LEU A 60 -22.64 1.22 13.69
CA LEU A 60 -23.32 1.24 14.98
C LEU A 60 -24.68 1.95 14.88
N ARG A 61 -24.72 3.14 14.26
CA ARG A 61 -25.95 3.91 14.07
C ARG A 61 -26.99 3.16 13.22
N GLU A 62 -26.57 2.57 12.10
CA GLU A 62 -27.44 1.77 11.24
C GLU A 62 -28.02 0.56 11.98
N THR A 63 -27.19 -0.07 12.82
CA THR A 63 -27.61 -1.21 13.66
C THR A 63 -28.64 -0.78 14.69
N MET A 64 -28.42 0.33 15.41
CA MET A 64 -29.38 0.84 16.41
C MET A 64 -30.71 1.29 15.81
N LEU A 65 -30.71 1.78 14.57
CA LEU A 65 -31.92 2.22 13.87
C LEU A 65 -32.70 1.06 13.21
N GLY A 66 -32.25 -0.19 13.37
CA GLY A 66 -32.86 -1.34 12.70
C GLY A 66 -32.78 -1.28 11.17
N GLN A 67 -31.93 -0.40 10.63
CA GLN A 67 -31.73 -0.24 9.18
C GLN A 67 -30.97 -1.42 8.58
N ARG A 68 -30.36 -2.24 9.45
CA ARG A 68 -29.85 -3.57 9.13
C ARG A 68 -30.82 -4.59 9.73
N VAL A 69 -31.67 -5.14 8.85
CA VAL A 69 -32.67 -6.20 9.06
C VAL A 69 -32.42 -7.06 10.30
N ASP A 70 -33.28 -7.02 11.32
CA ASP A 70 -33.42 -7.96 12.47
C ASP A 70 -32.29 -9.01 12.65
N ARG A 71 -31.09 -8.61 13.08
CA ARG A 71 -29.93 -9.52 13.29
C ARG A 71 -29.60 -9.74 14.77
N ILE A 72 -30.60 -10.02 15.60
CA ILE A 72 -30.37 -9.97 17.05
C ILE A 72 -29.59 -11.19 17.57
N TYR A 73 -29.58 -12.38 16.92
CA TYR A 73 -29.01 -13.56 17.60
C TYR A 73 -28.21 -14.60 16.79
N ASP A 74 -28.04 -14.48 15.47
CA ASP A 74 -27.16 -15.41 14.74
C ASP A 74 -26.68 -14.73 13.46
N VAL A 75 -25.49 -14.14 13.50
CA VAL A 75 -24.82 -13.59 12.33
C VAL A 75 -23.72 -14.57 11.96
N PRO A 76 -23.86 -15.35 10.88
CA PRO A 76 -22.77 -16.18 10.40
C PRO A 76 -21.55 -15.29 10.10
N LEU A 77 -20.34 -15.84 10.21
CA LEU A 77 -19.09 -15.13 9.83
C LEU A 77 -19.14 -14.51 8.41
N SER A 78 -20.05 -14.99 7.55
CA SER A 78 -20.32 -14.46 6.20
C SER A 78 -21.04 -13.12 6.17
N ASP A 79 -21.53 -12.60 7.30
CA ASP A 79 -22.25 -11.33 7.40
C ASP A 79 -21.40 -10.29 8.14
N ASN A 80 -20.21 -10.00 7.61
CA ASN A 80 -19.37 -8.95 8.17
C ASN A 80 -20.08 -7.60 8.06
N PRO A 81 -20.43 -6.93 9.17
CA PRO A 81 -21.14 -5.66 9.12
C PRO A 81 -20.29 -4.51 8.56
N PHE A 82 -18.98 -4.68 8.49
CA PHE A 82 -18.04 -3.73 7.91
C PHE A 82 -17.68 -4.06 6.47
N GLY A 83 -17.99 -5.27 6.00
CA GLY A 83 -17.65 -5.75 4.67
C GLY A 83 -18.63 -5.30 3.59
N ASN A 84 -18.22 -5.52 2.34
CA ASN A 84 -18.96 -5.23 1.12
C ASN A 84 -19.55 -3.80 1.11
N THR A 85 -18.70 -2.82 1.41
CA THR A 85 -19.11 -1.41 1.52
C THR A 85 -18.08 -0.49 0.91
N SER A 86 -18.51 0.73 0.57
CA SER A 86 -17.62 1.80 0.17
C SER A 86 -18.02 3.11 0.82
N PHE A 87 -17.01 3.96 1.07
CA PHE A 87 -17.23 5.26 1.69
C PHE A 87 -16.07 6.22 1.39
N TYR A 88 -16.33 7.51 1.57
CA TYR A 88 -15.32 8.55 1.48
C TYR A 88 -14.91 8.97 2.89
N GLY A 89 -13.60 8.95 3.15
CA GLY A 89 -12.98 9.46 4.36
C GLY A 89 -11.93 10.51 4.05
N MET A 90 -11.17 10.91 5.06
CA MET A 90 -10.05 11.85 4.95
C MET A 90 -8.98 11.33 3.99
N GLY A 91 -8.74 10.02 3.99
CA GLY A 91 -7.82 9.35 3.08
C GLY A 91 -8.41 9.07 1.68
N GLY A 92 -9.55 9.65 1.33
CA GLY A 92 -10.20 9.48 0.03
C GLY A 92 -11.24 8.34 0.01
N HIS A 93 -11.39 7.71 -1.15
CA HIS A 93 -12.36 6.62 -1.34
C HIS A 93 -11.82 5.29 -0.79
N TYR A 94 -12.64 4.61 0.00
CA TYR A 94 -12.40 3.28 0.53
C TYR A 94 -13.41 2.31 -0.07
N VAL A 95 -12.92 1.13 -0.44
CA VAL A 95 -13.72 -0.05 -0.74
C VAL A 95 -13.28 -1.13 0.24
N ILE A 96 -14.24 -1.73 0.92
CA ILE A 96 -14.05 -2.81 1.87
C ILE A 96 -14.73 -4.05 1.30
N ASP A 97 -13.94 -5.11 1.14
CA ASP A 97 -14.40 -6.38 0.58
C ASP A 97 -15.35 -7.13 1.52
N GLU A 98 -15.88 -8.29 1.11
CA GLU A 98 -16.77 -9.09 1.96
C GLU A 98 -16.13 -9.57 3.28
N TYR A 99 -14.81 -9.62 3.37
CA TYR A 99 -14.06 -10.06 4.56
C TYR A 99 -13.77 -8.91 5.54
N GLY A 100 -14.03 -7.66 5.14
CA GLY A 100 -13.73 -6.49 5.95
C GLY A 100 -12.34 -5.90 5.69
N ASP A 101 -11.64 -6.42 4.69
CA ASP A 101 -10.34 -5.95 4.28
C ASP A 101 -10.49 -4.85 3.24
N ARG A 102 -9.55 -3.91 3.28
CA ARG A 102 -9.59 -2.78 2.36
C ARG A 102 -8.96 -3.15 1.03
N ASP A 103 -9.71 -2.96 -0.05
CA ASP A 103 -9.17 -2.96 -1.40
C ASP A 103 -8.25 -1.75 -1.63
N VAL A 104 -7.03 -2.03 -2.06
CA VAL A 104 -6.01 -1.02 -2.34
C VAL A 104 -5.14 -1.38 -3.54
N ASN A 105 -4.73 -0.36 -4.29
CA ASN A 105 -3.82 -0.51 -5.41
C ASN A 105 -2.39 -0.26 -4.94
N PHE A 106 -1.58 -1.31 -4.80
CA PHE A 106 -0.17 -1.16 -4.46
C PHE A 106 0.63 -0.72 -5.67
N SER A 107 1.57 0.20 -5.47
CA SER A 107 2.56 0.56 -6.48
C SER A 107 3.89 -0.08 -6.14
N MET A 108 4.53 -0.66 -7.15
CA MET A 108 5.92 -1.08 -7.07
C MET A 108 6.78 -0.02 -7.75
N ILE A 109 7.68 0.60 -7.00
CA ILE A 109 8.55 1.67 -7.47
C ILE A 109 10.01 1.21 -7.46
N TYR A 110 10.80 1.79 -8.35
CA TYR A 110 12.23 1.53 -8.51
C TYR A 110 12.99 2.84 -8.72
N THR A 111 14.31 2.80 -8.56
CA THR A 111 15.17 3.94 -8.92
C THR A 111 15.65 3.76 -10.36
N SER A 112 15.30 4.69 -11.25
CA SER A 112 15.81 4.70 -12.62
C SER A 112 17.30 5.06 -12.63
N THR A 113 18.12 4.26 -13.31
CA THR A 113 19.56 4.55 -13.43
C THR A 113 19.86 5.69 -14.40
N GLU A 114 18.89 6.08 -15.22
CA GLU A 114 19.02 7.21 -16.14
C GLU A 114 18.75 8.54 -15.42
N THR A 115 17.66 8.59 -14.63
CA THR A 115 17.20 9.83 -13.99
C THR A 115 17.67 9.96 -12.54
N GLY A 116 18.00 8.86 -11.89
CA GLY A 116 18.25 8.81 -10.45
C GLY A 116 17.00 9.04 -9.61
N MET A 117 15.80 8.98 -10.22
CA MET A 117 14.52 9.22 -9.57
C MET A 117 13.73 7.94 -9.33
N TYR A 118 12.82 7.97 -8.36
CA TYR A 118 11.80 6.95 -8.17
C TYR A 118 10.78 7.01 -9.30
N GLU A 119 10.57 5.86 -9.94
CA GLU A 119 9.61 5.68 -11.03
C GLU A 119 8.73 4.46 -10.72
N THR A 120 7.51 4.43 -11.27
CA THR A 120 6.56 3.32 -11.03
C THR A 120 6.76 2.23 -12.07
N LEU A 121 7.13 1.04 -11.62
CA LEU A 121 7.29 -0.14 -12.46
C LEU A 121 5.93 -0.77 -12.80
N LEU A 122 5.15 -1.08 -11.75
CA LEU A 122 3.85 -1.73 -11.88
C LEU A 122 2.89 -1.31 -10.77
N LEU A 123 1.60 -1.51 -11.04
CA LEU A 123 0.52 -1.39 -10.08
C LEU A 123 -0.08 -2.79 -9.85
N PHE A 124 -0.44 -3.11 -8.61
CA PHE A 124 -1.20 -4.30 -8.26
C PHE A 124 -2.55 -3.89 -7.66
N ASP A 125 -3.62 -4.16 -8.40
CA ASP A 125 -5.01 -3.93 -8.01
C ASP A 125 -5.52 -5.16 -7.24
N THR A 126 -5.62 -5.03 -5.91
CA THR A 126 -6.04 -6.13 -5.02
C THR A 126 -7.48 -6.55 -5.26
N SER A 127 -8.38 -5.60 -5.54
CA SER A 127 -9.80 -5.85 -5.81
C SER A 127 -10.04 -6.74 -7.02
N ARG A 128 -9.10 -6.72 -7.98
CA ARG A 128 -9.15 -7.52 -9.21
C ARG A 128 -8.10 -8.62 -9.26
N ASN A 129 -7.26 -8.72 -8.24
CA ASN A 129 -6.05 -9.55 -8.25
C ASN A 129 -5.25 -9.39 -9.56
N LYS A 130 -4.99 -8.14 -9.96
CA LYS A 130 -4.44 -7.82 -11.28
C LYS A 130 -3.20 -6.95 -11.19
N THR A 131 -2.13 -7.41 -11.82
CA THR A 131 -0.93 -6.60 -12.08
C THR A 131 -1.09 -5.81 -13.38
N ILE A 132 -0.73 -4.53 -13.33
CA ILE A 132 -0.71 -3.61 -14.46
C ILE A 132 0.72 -3.10 -14.59
N VAL A 133 1.38 -3.42 -15.70
CA VAL A 133 2.72 -2.92 -16.02
C VAL A 133 2.59 -1.45 -16.45
N ILE A 134 3.25 -0.56 -15.72
CA ILE A 134 3.24 0.89 -16.00
C ILE A 134 4.42 1.24 -16.90
N ASP A 135 5.60 0.74 -16.55
CA ASP A 135 6.81 0.92 -17.33
C ASP A 135 7.14 -0.37 -18.09
N GLN A 136 7.03 -0.32 -19.41
CA GLN A 136 7.27 -1.47 -20.28
C GLN A 136 8.77 -1.69 -20.58
N ASN A 137 9.60 -0.67 -20.43
CA ASN A 137 11.03 -0.72 -20.74
C ASN A 137 11.82 0.02 -19.65
N PRO A 138 11.82 -0.50 -18.41
CA PRO A 138 12.36 0.22 -17.27
C PRO A 138 13.88 0.26 -17.28
N THR A 139 14.45 1.41 -16.92
CA THR A 139 15.90 1.61 -16.83
C THR A 139 16.42 1.11 -15.48
N LEU A 140 16.35 -0.19 -15.27
CA LEU A 140 16.78 -0.89 -14.05
C LEU A 140 18.29 -1.15 -14.04
N LEU A 141 18.90 -1.06 -12.85
CA LEU A 141 20.31 -1.42 -12.63
C LEU A 141 20.65 -2.85 -13.10
N TRP A 142 19.71 -3.78 -12.92
CA TRP A 142 19.88 -5.20 -13.21
C TRP A 142 19.76 -5.51 -14.72
N HIS A 143 20.51 -4.78 -15.56
CA HIS A 143 20.48 -4.92 -17.02
C HIS A 143 19.07 -4.77 -17.60
N GLY A 144 18.29 -3.82 -17.10
CA GLY A 144 16.94 -3.53 -17.58
C GLY A 144 15.86 -4.54 -17.18
N ARG A 145 16.14 -5.49 -16.27
CA ARG A 145 15.15 -6.45 -15.78
C ARG A 145 15.37 -6.84 -14.33
N LEU A 146 14.31 -7.20 -13.60
CA LEU A 146 14.47 -7.70 -12.23
C LEU A 146 15.31 -8.99 -12.17
N PRO A 147 16.08 -9.20 -11.09
CA PRO A 147 16.82 -10.44 -10.90
C PRO A 147 15.87 -11.64 -10.72
N ASN A 148 16.40 -12.86 -10.95
CA ASN A 148 15.63 -14.08 -10.71
C ASN A 148 15.31 -14.24 -9.22
N ASP A 149 14.14 -14.78 -8.92
CA ASP A 149 13.65 -15.10 -7.57
C ASP A 149 14.49 -16.20 -6.89
N LYS A 150 15.20 -17.01 -7.69
CA LYS A 150 16.08 -18.08 -7.22
C LYS A 150 17.55 -17.76 -7.49
N PRO A 151 18.44 -18.02 -6.52
CA PRO A 151 19.87 -17.94 -6.75
C PRO A 151 20.26 -18.96 -7.84
N LYS A 152 21.25 -18.59 -8.66
CA LYS A 152 21.76 -19.47 -9.72
C LYS A 152 22.43 -20.74 -9.17
N THR A 153 22.89 -20.71 -7.94
CA THR A 153 23.53 -21.81 -7.22
C THR A 153 22.94 -21.92 -5.81
N PRO A 154 22.26 -23.03 -5.46
CA PRO A 154 21.64 -23.22 -4.14
C PRO A 154 22.62 -23.14 -2.97
N ASP A 155 23.87 -23.57 -3.18
CA ASP A 155 24.88 -23.70 -2.12
C ASP A 155 25.60 -22.40 -1.77
N ALA A 156 25.39 -21.32 -2.54
CA ALA A 156 26.07 -20.04 -2.28
C ALA A 156 25.53 -19.29 -1.05
N LEU A 157 24.44 -19.76 -0.44
CA LEU A 157 23.81 -19.15 0.73
C LEU A 157 24.14 -19.87 2.05
N CYS A 158 24.87 -20.98 2.02
CA CYS A 158 25.24 -21.73 3.23
C CYS A 158 26.76 -21.79 3.41
N GLY A 159 27.31 -20.73 4.00
CA GLY A 159 28.61 -20.73 4.67
C GLY A 159 29.81 -20.36 3.80
N SER A 160 30.27 -19.10 3.94
CA SER A 160 31.59 -18.74 4.46
C SER A 160 32.04 -17.35 3.98
N ASP A 161 31.47 -16.28 4.56
CA ASP A 161 32.18 -15.00 4.70
C ASP A 161 32.99 -15.00 6.00
N ALA A 162 33.70 -16.10 6.23
CA ALA A 162 34.67 -16.22 7.30
C ALA A 162 35.98 -16.74 6.71
N VAL A 163 36.95 -15.82 6.73
CA VAL A 163 38.39 -16.02 6.76
C VAL A 163 39.10 -16.45 5.47
N ASN A 164 40.14 -15.64 5.16
CA ASN A 164 41.32 -15.86 4.31
C ASN A 164 41.25 -15.24 2.89
N SER A 165 42.22 -14.45 2.44
CA SER A 165 43.47 -13.95 3.03
C SER A 165 44.11 -12.99 2.02
N LEU A 166 44.74 -11.92 2.55
CA LEU A 166 45.85 -11.11 2.00
C LEU A 166 45.75 -10.55 0.57
#